data_AF-A0A7V7E7Z7-F1
#
_entry.id   AF-A0A7V7E7Z7-F1
#
_cell.length_a   1.000
_cell.length_b   1.000
_cell.length_c   1.000
_cell.angle_alpha   90.00
_cell.angle_beta   90.00
_cell.angle_gamma   90.00
#
_symmetry.space_group_name_H-M   'P 1'
#
loop_
_entity.id
_entity.type
_entity.pdbx_description
1 polymer ?
#
loop_
_entity_poly.entity_id
_entity_poly.type
_entity_poly.pdbx_seq_one_letter_code
_entity_poly.pdbx_strand_id
1 'polypeptide(L)' 'TDFPDEARRQHYGETEQRAVYGEASGDEVRALVEEGVEVLPLPWGRRHDG' A
#
# COMPACT_ATOMS: atom_id res chain seq x y z
N THR A 1 9.36 -3.67 7.94
CA THR A 1 8.08 -4.18 7.45
C THR A 1 7.89 -3.71 6.04
N ASP A 2 7.32 -4.54 5.18
CA ASP A 2 6.91 -4.11 3.84
C ASP A 2 5.69 -3.17 3.91
N PHE A 3 5.39 -2.54 2.78
CA PHE A 3 4.30 -1.60 2.64
C PHE A 3 2.91 -2.24 2.85
N PRO A 4 2.59 -3.42 2.27
CA PRO A 4 1.30 -4.06 2.47
C PRO A 4 0.96 -4.28 3.95
N ASP A 5 1.91 -4.76 4.75
CA ASP A 5 1.66 -5.04 6.16
C ASP A 5 1.48 -3.76 6.98
N GLU A 6 2.24 -2.70 6.70
CA GLU A 6 2.05 -1.40 7.38
C GLU A 6 0.70 -0.76 7.01
N ALA A 7 0.28 -0.87 5.75
CA ALA A 7 -1.01 -0.38 5.30
C ALA A 7 -2.18 -1.08 6.03
N ARG A 8 -2.09 -2.42 6.18
CA ARG A 8 -3.07 -3.19 6.98
C ARG A 8 -3.09 -2.76 8.44
N ARG A 9 -1.92 -2.63 9.07
CA ARG A 9 -1.84 -2.18 10.47
C ARG A 9 -2.49 -0.82 10.69
N GLN A 10 -2.29 0.12 9.77
CA GLN A 10 -2.96 1.43 9.86
C GLN A 10 -4.48 1.30 9.67
N HIS A 11 -4.93 0.46 8.73
CA HIS A 11 -6.36 0.19 8.49
C HIS A 11 -7.05 -0.41 9.73
N TYR A 12 -6.39 -1.35 10.41
CA TYR A 12 -6.89 -1.97 11.64
C TYR A 12 -6.70 -1.11 12.90
N GLY A 13 -6.02 0.04 12.80
CA GLY A 13 -5.73 0.91 13.94
C GLY A 13 -4.71 0.31 14.91
N GLU A 14 -3.88 -0.63 14.47
CA GLU A 14 -2.78 -1.21 15.25
C GLU A 14 -1.60 -0.23 15.39
N THR A 15 -1.49 0.71 14.45
CA THR A 15 -0.46 1.75 14.44
C THR A 15 -1.06 3.14 14.23
N GLU A 16 -0.27 4.18 14.54
CA GLU A 16 -0.67 5.57 14.31
C GLU A 16 -0.95 5.82 12.81
N GLN A 17 -2.06 6.50 12.51
CA GLN A 17 -2.39 6.90 11.15
C GLN A 17 -1.42 7.98 10.66
N ARG A 18 -0.62 7.64 9.65
CA ARG A 18 0.37 8.52 9.02
C ARG A 18 0.50 8.16 7.56
N ALA A 19 0.87 9.11 6.71
CA ALA A 19 1.17 8.79 5.32
C ALA A 19 2.28 7.73 5.25
N VAL A 20 1.98 6.59 4.62
CA VAL A 20 2.93 5.52 4.33
C VAL A 20 3.07 5.40 2.82
N TYR A 21 4.30 5.25 2.35
CA TYR A 21 4.62 5.06 0.94
C TYR A 21 5.53 3.85 0.81
N GLY A 22 5.36 3.09 -0.27
CA GLY A 22 6.23 1.97 -0.57
C GLY A 22 5.77 1.21 -1.80
N GLU A 23 6.34 0.03 -1.97
CA GLU A 23 6.13 -0.83 -3.13
C GLU A 23 5.31 -2.05 -2.75
N ALA A 24 4.47 -2.47 -3.68
CA ALA A 24 3.68 -3.69 -3.61
C ALA A 24 3.52 -4.23 -5.03
N SER A 25 3.55 -5.55 -5.16
CA SER A 25 3.20 -6.25 -6.40
C SER A 25 1.72 -6.04 -6.75
N GLY A 26 1.34 -6.34 -7.99
CA GLY A 26 -0.06 -6.22 -8.43
C GLY A 26 -1.03 -7.08 -7.61
N ASP A 27 -0.60 -8.27 -7.20
CA ASP A 27 -1.41 -9.18 -6.37
C ASP A 27 -1.59 -8.63 -4.94
N GLU A 28 -0.54 -8.06 -4.36
CA GLU A 28 -0.62 -7.42 -3.04
C GLU A 28 -1.51 -6.18 -3.07
N VAL A 29 -1.41 -5.33 -4.10
CA VAL A 29 -2.31 -4.18 -4.27
C VAL A 29 -3.76 -4.64 -4.39
N ARG A 30 -4.03 -5.70 -5.16
CA ARG A 30 -5.38 -6.28 -5.27
C ARG A 30 -5.88 -6.75 -3.90
N ALA A 31 -5.07 -7.49 -3.15
CA ALA A 31 -5.44 -7.99 -1.84
C ALA A 31 -5.79 -6.84 -0.87
N LEU A 32 -5.01 -5.76 -0.85
CA LEU A 32 -5.29 -4.57 -0.04
C LEU A 32 -6.64 -3.94 -0.40
N VAL A 33 -6.94 -3.79 -1.69
CA VAL A 33 -8.22 -3.23 -2.16
C VAL A 33 -9.41 -4.14 -1.82
N GLU A 34 -9.26 -5.46 -1.98
CA GLU A 34 -10.30 -6.45 -1.62
C GLU A 34 -10.59 -6.46 -0.12
N GLU A 35 -9.56 -6.24 0.70
CA GLU A 35 -9.65 -6.11 2.16
C GLU A 35 -10.28 -4.77 2.59
N GLY A 36 -10.35 -3.78 1.69
CA GLY A 36 -10.87 -2.44 1.98
C GLY A 36 -9.81 -1.45 2.48
N VAL A 37 -8.53 -1.78 2.35
CA VAL A 37 -7.41 -0.89 2.67
C VAL A 37 -7.28 0.16 1.56
N GLU A 38 -7.30 1.44 1.95
CA GLU A 38 -7.16 2.54 1.01
C GLU A 38 -5.69 2.68 0.55
N VAL A 39 -5.46 2.47 -0.75
CA VAL A 39 -4.15 2.63 -1.39
C VAL A 39 -4.28 3.45 -2.66
N LEU A 40 -3.29 4.30 -2.92
CA LEU A 40 -3.24 5.17 -4.10
C LEU A 40 -1.92 5.00 -4.84
N PRO A 41 -1.94 4.95 -6.19
CA PRO A 41 -0.71 4.94 -6.97
C PRO A 41 0.01 6.27 -6.84
N LEU A 42 1.35 6.22 -6.77
CA LEU A 42 2.15 7.44 -6.76
C LEU A 42 2.09 8.11 -8.15
N PRO A 43 1.97 9.45 -8.23
CA PRO A 43 1.82 10.16 -9.51
C PRO A 43 3.04 10.06 -10.45
N TRP A 44 4.15 9.57 -9.92
CA TRP A 44 5.43 9.39 -10.59
C TRP A 44 5.77 7.91 -10.80
N GLY A 45 4.86 7.00 -10.42
CA GLY A 45 4.96 5.55 -10.50
C GLY A 45 4.77 4.97 -11.90
N ARG A 46 5.27 5.65 -12.95
CA ARG A 46 5.59 5.04 -14.24
C ARG A 46 6.83 5.70 -14.85
N ARG A 47 7.98 5.10 -14.55
CA ARG A 47 9.09 4.86 -15.49
C ARG A 47 10.10 3.92 -14.83
N HIS A 48 9.76 2.64 -14.76
CA HIS A 48 10.78 1.60 -14.76
C HIS A 48 10.21 0.40 -15.50
N ASP A 49 10.53 0.35 -16.79
CA ASP A 49 10.91 -0.85 -17.55
C ASP A 49 11.15 -0.38 -19.00
N GLY A 50 12.44 -0.15 -19.28
CA GLY A 50 13.03 -0.06 -20.60
C GLY A 50 14.28 -0.93 -20.59
#